data_AF-A0A0J1G870-F1
#
_entry.id   AF-A0A0J1G870-F1
#
_cell.length_a   1.000
_cell.length_b   1.000
_cell.length_c   1.000
_cell.angle_alpha   90.00
_cell.angle_beta   90.00
_cell.angle_gamma   90.00
#
_symmetry.space_group_name_H-M   'P 1'
#
loop_
_entity.id
_entity.type
_entity.pdbx_description
1 polymer ?
#
loop_
_entity_poly.entity_id
_entity_poly.type
_entity_poly.pdbx_seq_one_letter_code
_entity_poly.pdbx_strand_id
1 'polypeptide(L)'
;MHTVVKVEKVREDEQGTQLYISIPGKYIKEMVLDKHIRQAEMRFDDGRHISIEQRKKAYATIADIAAWSGDVPEYMKELMKYEHMKSTGCGYFSLSDCSVDTAREYINTLMEFSLANGIPLDELGVNRTDDIGRYLYFCLKHRKCAVCGRNGEIHHVDAIGMGNNRRKVDDSGYRKICLCREHHTIAHQRGLEVFAKMYQVYGIVIRQ
;
A
#
# COMPACT_ATOMS: atom_id res chain seq x y z
N MET A 1 22.09 3.48 15.19
CA MET A 1 23.04 4.27 14.35
C MET A 1 22.63 4.09 12.91
N HIS A 2 22.14 5.14 12.25
CA HIS A 2 21.87 5.10 10.81
C HIS A 2 23.12 5.54 10.05
N THR A 3 23.50 4.80 9.02
CA THR A 3 24.69 5.11 8.22
C THR A 3 24.46 4.61 6.80
N VAL A 4 24.92 5.37 5.83
CA VAL A 4 24.97 4.89 4.45
C VAL A 4 26.05 3.82 4.37
N VAL A 5 25.72 2.70 3.75
CA VAL A 5 26.60 1.56 3.54
C VAL A 5 26.78 1.33 2.05
N LYS A 6 27.89 0.72 1.66
CA LYS A 6 28.12 0.35 0.27
C LYS A 6 27.92 -1.14 0.11
N VAL A 7 27.01 -1.53 -0.77
CA VAL A 7 26.84 -2.92 -1.19
C VAL A 7 27.92 -3.22 -2.22
N GLU A 8 28.91 -4.01 -1.82
CA GLU A 8 30.07 -4.34 -2.66
C GLU A 8 29.79 -5.58 -3.53
N LYS A 9 29.00 -6.53 -3.02
CA LYS A 9 28.61 -7.73 -3.75
C LYS A 9 27.23 -8.22 -3.34
N VAL A 10 26.45 -8.65 -4.32
CA VAL A 10 25.19 -9.37 -4.15
C VAL A 10 25.37 -10.77 -4.71
N ARG A 11 24.93 -11.80 -3.99
CA ARG A 11 24.85 -13.19 -4.47
C ARG A 11 23.47 -13.74 -4.14
N GLU A 12 23.00 -14.66 -4.95
CA GLU A 12 21.72 -15.34 -4.75
C GLU A 12 21.92 -16.84 -4.94
N ASP A 13 21.37 -17.64 -4.02
CA ASP A 13 21.36 -19.10 -4.07
C ASP A 13 20.01 -19.67 -3.58
N GLU A 14 19.90 -21.00 -3.48
CA GLU A 14 18.67 -21.67 -3.05
C GLU A 14 18.20 -21.29 -1.63
N GLN A 15 19.07 -20.70 -0.80
CA GLN A 15 18.76 -20.25 0.56
C GLN A 15 18.44 -18.74 0.64
N GLY A 16 18.62 -18.00 -0.46
CA GLY A 16 18.20 -16.61 -0.60
C GLY A 16 19.33 -15.66 -1.05
N THR A 17 19.14 -14.37 -0.78
CA THR A 17 20.06 -13.30 -1.19
C THR A 17 21.08 -12.99 -0.10
N GLN A 18 22.35 -12.99 -0.45
CA GLN A 18 23.48 -12.65 0.41
C GLN A 18 24.11 -11.33 -0.03
N LEU A 19 24.28 -10.42 0.92
CA LEU A 19 24.85 -9.09 0.69
C LEU A 19 26.20 -8.97 1.40
N TYR A 20 27.24 -8.61 0.65
CA TYR A 20 28.54 -8.23 1.19
C TYR A 20 28.62 -6.69 1.24
N ILE A 21 28.64 -6.15 2.46
CA ILE A 21 28.44 -4.73 2.74
C ILE A 21 29.68 -4.17 3.41
N SER A 22 30.14 -3.01 2.93
CA SER A 22 31.17 -2.21 3.60
C SER A 22 30.53 -0.99 4.28
N ILE A 23 31.02 -0.64 5.47
CA ILE A 23 30.60 0.54 6.23
C ILE A 23 31.78 1.51 6.29
N PRO A 24 31.90 2.44 5.33
CA PRO A 24 33.04 3.35 5.27
C PRO A 24 33.23 4.14 6.57
N GLY A 25 34.46 4.18 7.06
CA GLY A 25 34.82 4.97 8.25
C GLY A 25 34.30 4.42 9.59
N LYS A 26 33.75 3.21 9.64
CA LYS A 26 33.29 2.58 10.90
C LYS A 26 33.89 1.20 11.12
N TYR A 27 34.48 1.00 12.29
CA TYR A 27 35.17 -0.23 12.68
C TYR A 27 34.40 -0.96 13.79
N ILE A 28 33.24 -1.53 13.45
CA ILE A 28 32.30 -2.11 14.43
C ILE A 28 32.49 -3.61 14.69
N LYS A 29 33.62 -4.19 14.25
CA LYS A 29 33.88 -5.64 14.34
C LYS A 29 33.75 -6.18 15.77
N GLU A 30 34.45 -5.55 16.72
CA GLU A 30 34.44 -5.97 18.13
C GLU A 30 33.03 -5.90 18.72
N MET A 31 32.31 -4.80 18.47
CA MET A 31 30.92 -4.64 18.91
C MET A 31 30.01 -5.79 18.42
N VAL A 32 30.14 -6.22 17.16
CA VAL A 32 29.34 -7.31 16.59
C VAL A 32 29.68 -8.66 17.23
N LEU A 33 30.97 -8.93 17.41
CA LEU A 33 31.46 -10.19 17.98
C LEU A 33 31.14 -10.30 19.47
N ASP A 34 31.50 -9.29 20.25
CA ASP A 34 31.38 -9.32 21.72
C ASP A 34 29.92 -9.36 22.16
N LYS A 35 29.06 -8.58 21.48
CA LYS A 35 27.61 -8.56 21.78
C LYS A 35 26.83 -9.66 21.07
N HIS A 36 27.50 -10.55 20.34
CA HIS A 36 26.88 -11.68 19.65
C HIS A 36 25.69 -11.25 18.78
N ILE A 37 25.83 -10.15 18.03
CA ILE A 37 24.74 -9.58 17.23
C ILE A 37 24.47 -10.51 16.04
N ARG A 38 23.28 -11.13 16.00
CA ARG A 38 22.85 -12.06 14.94
C ARG A 38 21.71 -11.55 14.07
N GLN A 39 21.03 -10.49 14.50
CA GLN A 39 19.89 -9.90 13.80
C GLN A 39 20.14 -8.41 13.61
N ALA A 40 19.79 -7.89 12.44
CA ALA A 40 19.87 -6.48 12.11
C ALA A 40 18.71 -6.10 11.18
N GLU A 41 18.14 -4.92 11.38
CA GLU A 41 17.22 -4.30 10.42
C GLU A 41 18.05 -3.58 9.36
N MET A 42 17.76 -3.85 8.08
CA MET A 42 18.37 -3.17 6.95
C MET A 42 17.30 -2.45 6.15
N ARG A 43 17.62 -1.22 5.70
CA ARG A 43 16.77 -0.43 4.81
C ARG A 43 17.52 -0.21 3.50
N PHE A 44 16.83 -0.41 2.39
CA PHE A 44 17.32 -0.12 1.06
C PHE A 44 16.74 1.23 0.62
N ASP A 45 17.62 2.15 0.27
CA ASP A 45 17.24 3.43 -0.34
C ASP A 45 17.76 3.41 -1.78
N ASP A 46 16.85 3.63 -2.74
CA ASP A 46 17.16 3.60 -4.16
C ASP A 46 17.66 4.95 -4.70
N GLY A 47 17.83 5.95 -3.82
CA GLY A 47 18.29 7.30 -4.15
C GLY A 47 17.25 8.16 -4.87
N ARG A 48 16.07 7.62 -5.16
CA ARG A 48 14.96 8.36 -5.74
C ARG A 48 14.16 8.97 -4.61
N HIS A 49 14.01 10.28 -4.66
CA HIS A 49 13.27 11.04 -3.65
C HIS A 49 11.80 11.14 -4.06
N ILE A 50 10.94 11.29 -3.06
CA ILE A 50 9.51 11.54 -3.22
C ILE A 50 9.22 12.54 -4.34
N SER A 51 8.32 12.17 -5.25
CA SER A 51 7.91 13.04 -6.35
C SER A 51 6.92 14.12 -5.90
N ILE A 52 6.79 15.19 -6.70
CA ILE A 52 5.78 16.24 -6.47
C ILE A 52 4.37 15.63 -6.43
N GLU A 53 4.08 14.68 -7.30
CA GLU A 53 2.76 14.03 -7.37
C GLU A 53 2.48 13.14 -6.14
N GLN A 54 3.47 12.37 -5.68
CA GLN A 54 3.35 11.62 -4.42
C GLN A 54 3.09 12.54 -3.23
N ARG A 55 3.81 13.66 -3.17
CA ARG A 55 3.63 14.67 -2.13
C ARG A 55 2.21 15.25 -2.17
N LYS A 56 1.71 15.63 -3.35
CA LYS A 56 0.33 16.11 -3.53
C LYS A 56 -0.69 15.07 -3.07
N LYS A 57 -0.55 13.80 -3.48
CA LYS A 57 -1.44 12.71 -3.08
C LYS A 57 -1.48 12.53 -1.56
N ALA A 58 -0.31 12.54 -0.90
CA ALA A 58 -0.22 12.44 0.55
C ALA A 58 -0.91 13.62 1.25
N TYR A 59 -0.58 14.86 0.88
CA TYR A 59 -1.18 16.05 1.50
C TYR A 59 -2.68 16.18 1.25
N ALA A 60 -3.16 15.82 0.06
CA ALA A 60 -4.58 15.85 -0.25
C ALA A 60 -5.35 14.81 0.59
N THR A 61 -4.80 13.60 0.74
CA THR A 61 -5.40 12.58 1.61
C THR A 61 -5.36 12.98 3.09
N ILE A 62 -4.28 13.62 3.55
CA ILE A 62 -4.20 14.17 4.92
C ILE A 62 -5.26 15.26 5.13
N ALA A 63 -5.50 16.11 4.14
CA ALA A 63 -6.54 17.14 4.21
C ALA A 63 -7.94 16.53 4.33
N ASP A 64 -8.25 15.48 3.55
CA ASP A 64 -9.51 14.72 3.64
C ASP A 64 -9.70 14.13 5.05
N ILE A 65 -8.65 13.51 5.61
CA ILE A 65 -8.68 12.94 6.97
C ILE A 65 -8.85 14.03 8.04
N ALA A 66 -8.14 15.16 7.90
CA ALA A 66 -8.24 16.29 8.82
C ALA A 66 -9.65 16.90 8.81
N ALA A 67 -10.23 17.11 7.63
CA ALA A 67 -11.60 17.61 7.48
C ALA A 67 -12.63 16.67 8.13
N TRP A 68 -12.45 15.36 7.98
CA TRP A 68 -13.33 14.36 8.58
C TRP A 68 -13.22 14.29 10.11
N SER A 69 -12.00 14.38 10.64
CA SER A 69 -11.74 14.31 12.09
C SER A 69 -12.06 15.61 12.83
N GLY A 70 -12.11 16.74 12.13
CA GLY A 70 -12.24 18.06 12.73
C GLY A 70 -10.91 18.65 13.24
N ASP A 71 -9.79 18.03 12.86
CA ASP A 71 -8.44 18.46 13.22
C ASP A 71 -7.78 19.31 12.12
N VAL A 72 -6.61 19.86 12.42
CA VAL A 72 -5.79 20.58 11.44
C VAL A 72 -4.86 19.65 10.65
N PRO A 73 -4.59 19.91 9.35
CA PRO A 73 -3.76 19.04 8.52
C PRO A 73 -2.36 18.77 9.07
N GLU A 74 -1.73 19.75 9.73
CA GLU A 74 -0.38 19.60 10.28
C GLU A 74 -0.35 18.60 11.44
N TYR A 75 -1.37 18.63 12.31
CA TYR A 75 -1.53 17.64 13.38
C TYR A 75 -1.76 16.25 12.79
N MET A 76 -2.69 16.17 11.83
CA MET A 76 -3.04 14.89 11.20
C MET A 76 -1.87 14.29 10.43
N LYS A 77 -1.01 15.12 9.80
CA LYS A 77 0.23 14.68 9.16
C LYS A 77 1.14 13.95 10.14
N GLU A 78 1.38 14.54 11.31
CA GLU A 78 2.26 13.91 12.31
C GLU A 78 1.60 12.65 12.91
N LEU A 79 0.30 12.69 13.19
CA LEU A 79 -0.44 11.51 13.67
C LEU A 79 -0.37 10.35 12.68
N MET A 80 -0.56 10.62 11.38
CA MET A 80 -0.49 9.59 10.34
C MET A 80 0.92 9.04 10.12
N LYS A 81 1.97 9.86 10.32
CA LYS A 81 3.35 9.33 10.36
C LYS A 81 3.52 8.32 11.49
N TYR A 82 2.99 8.60 12.68
CA TYR A 82 3.01 7.63 13.78
C TYR A 82 2.22 6.36 13.45
N GLU A 83 1.05 6.48 12.82
CA GLU A 83 0.28 5.31 12.38
C GLU A 83 1.08 4.46 11.37
N HIS A 84 1.78 5.10 10.43
CA HIS A 84 2.66 4.43 9.47
C HIS A 84 3.85 3.74 10.13
N MET A 85 4.50 4.40 11.08
CA MET A 85 5.60 3.81 11.85
C MET A 85 5.13 2.60 12.65
N LYS A 86 3.93 2.67 13.25
CA LYS A 86 3.33 1.58 14.01
C LYS A 86 2.96 0.39 13.10
N SER A 87 2.45 0.65 11.89
CA SER A 87 2.01 -0.40 10.97
C SER A 87 3.17 -1.11 10.25
N THR A 88 4.27 -0.40 9.98
CA THR A 88 5.40 -0.93 9.21
C THR A 88 6.64 -1.22 10.03
N GLY A 89 6.75 -0.68 11.24
CA GLY A 89 7.98 -0.69 12.04
C GLY A 89 9.05 0.29 11.54
N CYS A 90 8.74 1.13 10.56
CA CYS A 90 9.70 2.10 10.05
C CYS A 90 10.03 3.19 11.10
N GLY A 91 11.13 3.90 10.84
CA GLY A 91 11.54 5.06 11.65
C GLY A 91 10.81 6.31 11.19
N TYR A 92 10.98 7.40 11.94
CA TYR A 92 10.47 8.70 11.54
C TYR A 92 11.05 9.13 10.18
N PHE A 93 10.24 9.83 9.38
CA PHE A 93 10.61 10.31 8.06
C PHE A 93 9.97 11.67 7.77
N SER A 94 10.56 12.40 6.82
CA SER A 94 9.98 13.64 6.31
C SER A 94 9.53 13.49 4.87
N LEU A 95 8.36 14.04 4.54
CA LEU A 95 7.85 14.09 3.17
C LEU A 95 8.63 15.08 2.29
N SER A 96 9.58 15.84 2.85
CA SER A 96 10.46 16.74 2.08
C SER A 96 11.53 15.97 1.30
N ASP A 97 11.99 14.84 1.81
CA ASP A 97 13.22 14.17 1.36
C ASP A 97 13.20 12.63 1.52
N CYS A 98 12.07 12.02 1.90
CA CYS A 98 12.00 10.56 1.95
C CYS A 98 12.12 9.91 0.56
N SER A 99 12.47 8.62 0.56
CA SER A 99 12.53 7.82 -0.67
C SER A 99 11.15 7.65 -1.31
N VAL A 100 11.12 7.37 -2.62
CA VAL A 100 9.89 7.08 -3.38
C VAL A 100 9.10 5.93 -2.75
N ASP A 101 9.78 4.89 -2.27
CA ASP A 101 9.14 3.72 -1.65
C ASP A 101 8.55 4.06 -0.29
N THR A 102 9.25 4.85 0.53
CA THR A 102 8.70 5.36 1.80
C THR A 102 7.44 6.19 1.54
N ALA A 103 7.47 7.06 0.54
CA ALA A 103 6.32 7.86 0.16
C ALA A 103 5.14 7.01 -0.31
N ARG A 104 5.40 5.98 -1.14
CA ARG A 104 4.37 5.04 -1.62
C ARG A 104 3.73 4.29 -0.45
N GLU A 105 4.52 3.71 0.45
CA GLU A 105 3.99 2.96 1.59
C GLU A 105 3.26 3.87 2.60
N TYR A 106 3.69 5.12 2.75
CA TYR A 106 2.98 6.09 3.55
C TYR A 106 1.61 6.44 2.93
N ILE A 107 1.54 6.70 1.62
CA ILE A 107 0.28 6.92 0.90
C ILE A 107 -0.63 5.69 1.05
N ASN A 108 -0.08 4.47 0.94
CA ASN A 108 -0.84 3.24 1.17
C ASN A 108 -1.44 3.20 2.59
N THR A 109 -0.71 3.66 3.60
CA THR A 109 -1.22 3.74 4.99
C THR A 109 -2.36 4.74 5.11
N LEU A 110 -2.22 5.94 4.52
CA LEU A 110 -3.29 6.95 4.49
C LEU A 110 -4.55 6.39 3.83
N MET A 111 -4.40 5.72 2.68
CA MET A 111 -5.51 5.12 1.95
C MET A 111 -6.19 4.00 2.73
N GLU A 112 -5.43 3.12 3.37
CA GLU A 112 -5.98 2.07 4.24
C GLU A 112 -6.75 2.67 5.42
N PHE A 113 -6.18 3.67 6.09
CA PHE A 113 -6.83 4.37 7.19
C PHE A 113 -8.16 5.01 6.75
N SER A 114 -8.15 5.71 5.62
CA SER A 114 -9.35 6.33 5.05
C SER A 114 -10.44 5.28 4.73
N LEU A 115 -10.06 4.18 4.10
CA LEU A 115 -11.01 3.10 3.79
C LEU A 115 -11.55 2.43 5.07
N ALA A 116 -10.68 2.12 6.03
CA ALA A 116 -11.05 1.44 7.27
C ALA A 116 -12.06 2.27 8.09
N ASN A 117 -11.88 3.59 8.13
CA ASN A 117 -12.73 4.52 8.87
C ASN A 117 -13.91 5.06 8.05
N GLY A 118 -13.98 4.74 6.75
CA GLY A 118 -15.03 5.25 5.86
C GLY A 118 -14.94 6.75 5.60
N ILE A 119 -13.72 7.29 5.56
CA ILE A 119 -13.43 8.70 5.31
C ILE A 119 -13.75 9.01 3.83
N PRO A 120 -14.59 10.01 3.56
CA PRO A 120 -14.84 10.46 2.19
C PRO A 120 -13.59 11.14 1.63
N LEU A 121 -13.27 10.83 0.37
CA LEU A 121 -12.16 11.47 -0.36
C LEU A 121 -12.74 12.41 -1.42
N ASP A 122 -12.11 13.56 -1.62
CA ASP A 122 -12.52 14.52 -2.66
C ASP A 122 -12.27 14.00 -4.10
N GLU A 123 -11.34 13.06 -4.25
CA GLU A 123 -11.03 12.40 -5.53
C GLU A 123 -11.22 10.89 -5.43
N LEU A 124 -11.33 10.23 -6.60
CA LEU A 124 -11.36 8.77 -6.67
C LEU A 124 -10.10 8.19 -6.03
N GLY A 125 -10.25 7.14 -5.22
CA GLY A 125 -9.13 6.55 -4.49
C GLY A 125 -7.99 6.04 -5.38
N VAL A 126 -8.30 5.60 -6.61
CA VAL A 126 -7.29 5.21 -7.61
C VAL A 126 -6.34 6.34 -8.01
N ASN A 127 -6.79 7.60 -7.92
CA ASN A 127 -5.96 8.77 -8.24
C ASN A 127 -5.05 9.15 -7.06
N ARG A 128 -5.34 8.66 -5.85
CA ARG A 128 -4.58 8.94 -4.63
C ARG A 128 -3.42 7.99 -4.40
N THR A 129 -3.29 6.90 -5.17
CA THR A 129 -2.23 5.90 -5.00
C THR A 129 -1.35 5.78 -6.24
N ASP A 130 -0.13 5.28 -6.07
CA ASP A 130 0.72 4.75 -7.14
C ASP A 130 0.72 3.21 -7.17
N ASP A 131 0.08 2.59 -6.18
CA ASP A 131 -0.08 1.14 -6.03
C ASP A 131 -1.57 0.79 -6.01
N ILE A 132 -2.15 0.75 -7.22
CA ILE A 132 -3.57 0.43 -7.41
C ILE A 132 -3.87 -0.98 -6.89
N GLY A 133 -2.93 -1.93 -7.02
CA GLY A 133 -3.12 -3.31 -6.55
C GLY A 133 -3.35 -3.38 -5.04
N ARG A 134 -2.51 -2.66 -4.27
CA ARG A 134 -2.64 -2.58 -2.81
C ARG A 134 -3.88 -1.81 -2.38
N TYR A 135 -4.25 -0.74 -3.09
CA TYR A 135 -5.52 -0.05 -2.87
C TYR A 135 -6.73 -0.98 -3.07
N LEU A 136 -6.77 -1.74 -4.16
CA LEU A 136 -7.84 -2.71 -4.44
C LEU A 136 -7.91 -3.81 -3.37
N TYR A 137 -6.76 -4.24 -2.86
CA TYR A 137 -6.68 -5.16 -1.72
C TYR A 137 -7.32 -4.55 -0.47
N PHE A 138 -7.02 -3.29 -0.12
CA PHE A 138 -7.66 -2.63 1.01
C PHE A 138 -9.16 -2.48 0.84
N CYS A 139 -9.64 -2.15 -0.37
CA CYS A 139 -11.07 -2.13 -0.68
C CYS A 139 -11.74 -3.48 -0.41
N LEU A 140 -11.11 -4.59 -0.81
CA LEU A 140 -11.60 -5.94 -0.54
C LEU A 140 -11.55 -6.29 0.95
N LYS A 141 -10.43 -5.99 1.63
CA LYS A 141 -10.21 -6.20 3.07
C LYS A 141 -11.26 -5.49 3.92
N HIS A 142 -11.56 -4.22 3.61
CA HIS A 142 -12.46 -3.37 4.38
C HIS A 142 -13.90 -3.31 3.83
N ARG A 143 -14.22 -4.11 2.80
CA ARG A 143 -15.53 -4.12 2.14
C ARG A 143 -15.98 -2.73 1.69
N LYS A 144 -15.06 -1.98 1.10
CA LYS A 144 -15.30 -0.64 0.54
C LYS A 144 -15.24 -0.68 -0.98
N CYS A 145 -16.09 0.09 -1.63
CA CYS A 145 -16.15 0.18 -3.07
C CYS A 145 -14.86 0.81 -3.62
N ALA A 146 -14.21 0.12 -4.56
CA ALA A 146 -12.99 0.57 -5.23
C ALA A 146 -13.16 1.85 -6.08
N VAL A 147 -14.40 2.29 -6.29
CA VAL A 147 -14.70 3.53 -7.02
C VAL A 147 -15.02 4.68 -6.07
N CYS A 148 -15.98 4.49 -5.16
CA CYS A 148 -16.54 5.58 -4.36
C CYS A 148 -16.32 5.45 -2.84
N GLY A 149 -15.61 4.44 -2.36
CA GLY A 149 -15.32 4.26 -0.93
C GLY A 149 -16.50 3.85 -0.05
N ARG A 150 -17.75 3.86 -0.55
CA ARG A 150 -18.94 3.37 0.20
C ARG A 150 -18.88 1.86 0.46
N ASN A 151 -19.65 1.36 1.42
CA ASN A 151 -19.74 -0.08 1.70
C ASN A 151 -20.11 -0.87 0.43
N GLY A 152 -19.46 -2.02 0.24
CA GLY A 152 -19.58 -2.83 -0.96
C GLY A 152 -19.47 -4.33 -0.74
N GLU A 153 -19.75 -5.05 -1.82
CA GLU A 153 -19.76 -6.51 -1.90
C GLU A 153 -18.64 -6.98 -2.84
N ILE A 154 -18.17 -8.21 -2.65
CA ILE A 154 -17.20 -8.81 -3.56
C ILE A 154 -17.90 -9.15 -4.86
N HIS A 155 -17.37 -8.60 -5.94
CA HIS A 155 -17.70 -8.94 -7.32
C HIS A 155 -16.60 -9.85 -7.88
N HIS A 156 -16.99 -11.02 -8.39
CA HIS A 156 -16.11 -11.92 -9.12
C HIS A 156 -15.99 -11.44 -10.56
N VAL A 157 -14.76 -11.12 -10.97
CA VAL A 157 -14.47 -10.66 -12.33
C VAL A 157 -14.44 -11.83 -13.30
N ASP A 158 -13.91 -12.97 -12.85
CA ASP A 158 -13.89 -14.19 -13.64
C ASP A 158 -15.22 -14.94 -13.50
N ALA A 159 -15.78 -15.35 -14.64
CA ALA A 159 -17.05 -16.05 -14.66
C ALA A 159 -16.92 -17.43 -13.97
N ILE A 160 -17.74 -17.66 -12.95
CA ILE A 160 -17.96 -19.00 -12.42
C ILE A 160 -18.88 -19.72 -13.42
N GLY A 161 -18.31 -20.62 -14.24
CA GLY A 161 -19.01 -21.32 -15.32
C GLY A 161 -20.37 -21.89 -14.91
N MET A 162 -21.35 -21.82 -15.81
CA MET A 162 -22.70 -22.39 -15.60
C MET A 162 -22.60 -23.88 -15.23
N GLY A 163 -23.21 -24.27 -14.11
CA GLY A 163 -23.24 -25.66 -13.63
C GLY A 163 -22.38 -25.91 -12.39
N ASN A 164 -21.47 -24.99 -12.05
CA ASN A 164 -20.70 -25.09 -10.82
C ASN A 164 -21.49 -24.60 -9.60
N ASN A 165 -21.53 -25.43 -8.56
CA ASN A 165 -22.16 -25.05 -7.30
C ASN A 165 -21.31 -23.97 -6.62
N ARG A 166 -21.79 -22.71 -6.63
CA ARG A 166 -21.07 -21.54 -6.09
C ARG A 166 -20.64 -21.69 -4.62
N ARG A 167 -21.18 -22.65 -3.88
CA ARG A 167 -20.77 -22.99 -2.50
C ARG A 167 -19.58 -23.95 -2.41
N LYS A 168 -19.16 -24.59 -3.51
CA LYS A 168 -18.12 -25.63 -3.55
C LYS A 168 -16.95 -25.32 -4.49
N VAL A 169 -17.01 -24.22 -5.24
CA VAL A 169 -15.93 -23.81 -6.14
C VAL A 169 -14.83 -23.17 -5.31
N ASP A 170 -13.62 -23.71 -5.43
CA ASP A 170 -12.42 -23.00 -5.02
C ASP A 170 -12.19 -21.82 -5.98
N ASP A 171 -12.45 -20.61 -5.49
CA ASP A 171 -12.31 -19.36 -6.22
C ASP A 171 -11.03 -18.61 -5.84
N SER A 172 -10.10 -19.24 -5.11
CA SER A 172 -8.87 -18.62 -4.60
C SER A 172 -8.02 -18.00 -5.72
N GLY A 173 -8.04 -18.59 -6.92
CA GLY A 173 -7.37 -18.07 -8.11
C GLY A 173 -8.14 -17.01 -8.90
N TYR A 174 -9.38 -16.69 -8.52
CA TYR A 174 -10.26 -15.81 -9.29
C TYR A 174 -10.03 -14.35 -8.90
N ARG A 175 -10.06 -13.49 -9.90
CA ARG A 175 -9.98 -12.03 -9.73
C ARG A 175 -11.26 -11.51 -9.10
N LYS A 176 -11.10 -10.67 -8.09
CA LYS A 176 -12.17 -10.09 -7.29
C LYS A 176 -11.97 -8.58 -7.20
N ILE A 177 -13.07 -7.84 -7.09
CA ILE A 177 -13.08 -6.40 -6.81
C ILE A 177 -14.24 -6.10 -5.86
N CYS A 178 -14.09 -5.15 -4.94
CA CYS A 178 -15.17 -4.75 -4.04
C CYS A 178 -15.93 -3.55 -4.62
N LEU A 179 -17.24 -3.66 -4.80
CA LEU A 179 -18.10 -2.64 -5.41
C LEU A 179 -19.36 -2.40 -4.57
N CYS A 180 -19.80 -1.15 -4.42
CA CYS A 180 -21.13 -0.88 -3.87
C CYS A 180 -22.21 -1.28 -4.88
N ARG A 181 -23.45 -1.47 -4.42
CA ARG A 181 -24.58 -1.93 -5.25
C ARG A 181 -24.74 -1.17 -6.57
N GLU A 182 -24.55 0.14 -6.56
CA GLU A 182 -24.62 1.00 -7.74
C GLU A 182 -23.55 0.62 -8.77
N HIS A 183 -22.27 0.69 -8.39
CA HIS A 183 -21.16 0.33 -9.27
C HIS A 183 -21.16 -1.15 -9.67
N HIS A 184 -21.65 -2.02 -8.78
CA HIS A 184 -21.85 -3.44 -9.05
C HIS A 184 -22.86 -3.65 -10.19
N THR A 185 -23.96 -2.90 -10.17
CA THR A 185 -24.97 -2.92 -11.24
C THR A 185 -24.40 -2.36 -12.54
N ILE A 186 -23.64 -1.26 -12.49
CA ILE A 186 -22.98 -0.68 -13.67
C ILE A 186 -22.01 -1.70 -14.31
N ALA A 187 -21.23 -2.41 -13.51
CA ALA A 187 -20.31 -3.45 -13.98
C ALA A 187 -21.05 -4.58 -14.71
N HIS A 188 -22.19 -5.03 -14.17
CA HIS A 188 -23.04 -6.04 -14.84
C HIS A 188 -23.67 -5.52 -16.14
N GLN A 189 -24.10 -4.26 -16.18
CA GLN A 189 -24.77 -3.69 -17.35
C GLN A 189 -23.81 -3.39 -18.51
N ARG A 190 -22.63 -2.86 -18.21
CA ARG A 190 -21.67 -2.39 -19.23
C ARG A 190 -20.60 -3.41 -19.59
N GLY A 191 -20.47 -4.47 -18.80
CA GLY A 191 -19.35 -5.40 -18.90
C GLY A 191 -18.11 -4.89 -18.15
N LEU A 192 -17.34 -5.84 -17.62
CA LEU A 192 -16.22 -5.57 -16.72
C LEU A 192 -15.06 -4.83 -17.38
N GLU A 193 -14.78 -5.09 -18.67
CA GLU A 193 -13.70 -4.40 -19.39
C GLU A 193 -13.97 -2.90 -19.54
N VAL A 194 -15.20 -2.54 -19.92
CA VAL A 194 -15.64 -1.15 -20.06
C VAL A 194 -15.65 -0.46 -18.70
N PHE A 195 -16.16 -1.15 -17.67
CA PHE A 195 -16.17 -0.66 -16.30
C PHE A 195 -14.75 -0.38 -15.78
N ALA A 196 -13.84 -1.34 -15.96
CA ALA A 196 -12.44 -1.24 -15.55
C ALA A 196 -11.74 -0.02 -16.19
N LYS A 197 -11.96 0.19 -17.50
CA LYS A 197 -11.40 1.34 -18.22
C LYS A 197 -11.99 2.67 -17.75
N MET A 198 -13.29 2.71 -17.47
CA MET A 198 -14.00 3.92 -17.04
C MET A 198 -13.52 4.43 -15.68
N TYR A 199 -13.30 3.51 -14.73
CA TYR A 199 -12.93 3.86 -13.36
C TYR A 199 -11.45 3.59 -13.02
N GLN A 200 -10.66 3.16 -14.01
CA GLN A 200 -9.25 2.81 -13.85
C GLN A 200 -8.99 1.79 -12.71
N VAL A 201 -9.92 0.85 -12.55
CA VAL A 201 -9.86 -0.25 -11.57
C VAL A 201 -9.80 -1.59 -12.28
N TYR A 202 -9.36 -2.64 -11.60
CA TYR A 202 -9.36 -4.01 -12.12
C TYR A 202 -9.58 -5.02 -10.99
N GLY A 203 -9.84 -6.29 -11.35
CA GLY A 203 -9.92 -7.36 -10.37
C GLY A 203 -8.55 -7.89 -10.00
N ILE A 204 -8.31 -8.15 -8.71
CA ILE A 204 -7.09 -8.76 -8.20
C ILE A 204 -7.36 -10.15 -7.62
N VAL A 205 -6.34 -11.01 -7.63
CA VAL A 205 -6.39 -12.31 -6.97
C VAL A 205 -5.91 -12.12 -5.53
N ILE A 206 -6.74 -12.51 -4.55
CA ILE A 206 -6.34 -12.56 -3.14
C ILE A 206 -6.23 -14.04 -2.77
N ARG A 207 -5.00 -14.49 -2.52
CA ARG A 207 -4.75 -15.80 -1.92
C ARG A 207 -5.10 -15.69 -0.43
N GLN A 208 -6.10 -16.45 0.00
CA GLN A 208 -6.47 -16.59 1.42
C GLN A 208 -5.44 -17.42 2.17
#